data_AF-A0A7C3GPC7-F1
#
_entry.id   AF-A0A7C3GPC7-F1
#
_cell.length_a   1.000
_cell.length_b   1.000
_cell.length_c   1.000
_cell.angle_alpha   90.00
_cell.angle_beta   90.00
_cell.angle_gamma   90.00
#
_symmetry.space_group_name_H-M   'P 1'
#
loop_
_entity.id
_entity.type
_entity.pdbx_description
1 polymer ?
#
loop_
_entity_poly.entity_id
_entity_poly.type
_entity_poly.pdbx_seq_one_letter_code
_entity_poly.pdbx_strand_id
1 'polypeptide(L)'
;MQFKTIIEPFRIKTVEPIRHTTRSERENALRQAGHNLFLLKAEDVLIDLLTDSGTGAMSSAQWAGMMLGDESYAGARSFYKFEAAVQEITGLKHVIPTHQGRAAERILFGSALKAGNIVPNNTHFDTTRANIEYRQAVGLDIPIAEGRQPDLIHPFKGNIDLVALEKVLEENPGNIPLVMITVTNNSGGGQPVSMQNIREASKISHAHGVPFFLDACRFAENAWFIKMREEGYADKTPLEIAQEMFSYVDGCTMSAKKDGMAN
;
A
#
# COMPACT_ATOMS: atom_id res chain seq x y z
N MET A 1 -23.47 16.64 9.61
CA MET A 1 -22.56 15.64 10.21
C MET A 1 -22.20 16.13 11.60
N GLN A 2 -22.33 15.30 12.63
CA GLN A 2 -21.79 15.60 13.96
C GLN A 2 -20.30 15.27 13.92
N PHE A 3 -19.44 16.27 14.02
CA PHE A 3 -17.99 16.03 14.09
C PHE A 3 -17.68 15.42 15.45
N LYS A 4 -17.11 14.21 15.45
CA LYS A 4 -16.54 13.60 16.64
C LYS A 4 -15.05 13.96 16.66
N THR A 5 -14.68 14.91 17.52
CA THR A 5 -13.28 15.24 17.74
C THR A 5 -12.57 14.06 18.40
N ILE A 6 -11.45 13.65 17.82
CA ILE A 6 -10.53 12.67 18.42
C ILE A 6 -9.41 13.49 19.06
N ILE A 7 -9.05 13.15 20.31
CA ILE A 7 -7.85 13.70 20.95
C ILE A 7 -6.67 12.90 20.42
N GLU A 8 -5.68 13.57 19.83
CA GLU A 8 -4.50 12.92 19.28
C GLU A 8 -3.79 12.07 20.36
N PRO A 9 -3.52 10.78 20.11
CA PRO A 9 -2.86 9.90 21.07
C PRO A 9 -1.33 10.13 21.12
N PHE A 10 -0.90 11.37 20.88
CA PHE A 10 0.50 11.82 20.89
C PHE A 10 0.57 13.30 21.26
N ARG A 11 1.77 13.79 21.53
CA ARG A 11 2.05 15.22 21.76
C ARG A 11 3.02 15.71 20.70
N ILE A 12 2.88 16.97 20.31
CA ILE A 12 3.80 17.63 19.38
C ILE A 12 5.18 17.76 20.05
N LYS A 13 6.22 17.29 19.36
CA LYS A 13 7.62 17.37 19.83
C LYS A 13 8.40 18.50 19.16
N THR A 14 8.19 18.68 17.86
CA THR A 14 8.82 19.69 16.99
C THR A 14 7.78 20.21 16.01
N VAL A 15 7.94 21.44 15.55
CA VAL A 15 7.05 22.08 14.57
C VAL A 15 7.86 22.67 13.42
N GLU A 16 7.24 22.72 12.24
CA GLU A 16 7.73 23.44 11.07
C GLU A 16 6.81 24.64 10.80
N PRO A 17 7.34 25.87 10.60
CA PRO A 17 6.52 27.03 10.30
C PRO A 17 5.79 26.91 8.95
N ILE A 18 4.53 27.32 8.90
CA ILE A 18 3.78 27.45 7.65
C ILE A 18 3.78 28.91 7.17
N ARG A 19 3.90 29.11 5.85
CA ARG A 19 3.84 30.44 5.23
C ARG A 19 2.41 30.75 4.78
N HIS A 20 1.89 31.89 5.20
CA HIS A 20 0.62 32.41 4.69
C HIS A 20 0.83 33.12 3.35
N THR A 21 0.05 32.72 2.34
CA THR A 21 -0.02 33.39 1.04
C THR A 21 -1.32 34.16 0.89
N THR A 22 -1.27 35.27 0.17
CA THR A 22 -2.44 35.98 -0.33
C THR A 22 -3.04 35.24 -1.53
N ARG A 23 -4.30 35.56 -1.85
CA ARG A 23 -4.96 35.00 -3.04
C ARG A 23 -4.19 35.34 -4.33
N SER A 24 -3.69 36.58 -4.46
CA SER A 24 -2.97 37.03 -5.66
C SER A 24 -1.65 36.27 -5.86
N GLU A 25 -0.90 36.04 -4.78
CA GLU A 25 0.32 35.22 -4.83
C GLU A 25 0.01 33.79 -5.32
N ARG A 26 -1.04 33.16 -4.78
CA ARG A 26 -1.47 31.82 -5.23
C ARG A 26 -1.90 31.79 -6.69
N GLU A 27 -2.66 32.77 -7.16
CA GLU A 27 -3.06 32.87 -8.56
C GLU A 27 -1.84 33.01 -9.50
N ASN A 28 -0.82 33.76 -9.08
CA ASN A 28 0.42 33.89 -9.83
C ASN A 28 1.25 32.60 -9.83
N ALA A 29 1.42 31.95 -8.66
CA ALA A 29 2.12 30.68 -8.55
C ALA A 29 1.47 29.59 -9.41
N LEU A 30 0.13 29.51 -9.41
CA LEU A 30 -0.62 28.59 -10.27
C LEU A 30 -0.40 28.85 -11.76
N ARG A 31 -0.39 30.13 -12.19
CA ARG A 31 -0.07 30.47 -13.59
C ARG A 31 1.35 30.07 -13.97
N GLN A 32 2.33 30.33 -13.10
CA GLN A 32 3.73 29.96 -13.34
C GLN A 32 3.93 28.43 -13.42
N ALA A 33 3.18 27.69 -12.59
CA ALA A 33 3.17 26.24 -12.60
C ALA A 33 2.32 25.64 -13.75
N GLY A 34 1.80 26.47 -14.67
CA GLY A 34 0.96 25.99 -15.78
C GLY A 34 -0.31 25.28 -15.31
N HIS A 35 -0.87 25.69 -14.16
CA HIS A 35 -2.01 25.06 -13.49
C HIS A 35 -1.78 23.58 -13.10
N ASN A 36 -0.53 23.12 -13.05
CA ASN A 36 -0.17 21.79 -12.57
C ASN A 36 0.38 21.87 -11.13
N LEU A 37 -0.35 21.27 -10.18
CA LEU A 37 0.03 21.30 -8.76
C LEU A 37 1.40 20.64 -8.49
N PHE A 38 1.80 19.65 -9.29
CA PHE A 38 3.13 19.01 -9.16
C PHE A 38 4.30 19.96 -9.45
N LEU A 39 4.05 21.09 -10.10
CA LEU A 39 5.06 22.10 -10.43
C LEU A 39 5.03 23.29 -9.46
N LEU A 40 4.12 23.30 -8.48
CA LEU A 40 4.13 24.31 -7.42
C LEU A 40 5.34 24.10 -6.52
N LYS A 41 5.92 25.22 -6.07
CA LYS A 41 6.94 25.19 -5.03
C LYS A 41 6.27 24.92 -3.68
N ALA A 42 6.88 24.07 -2.85
CA ALA A 42 6.35 23.73 -1.54
C ALA A 42 6.17 24.97 -0.63
N GLU A 43 7.05 25.97 -0.74
CA GLU A 43 6.95 27.23 0.04
C GLU A 43 5.70 28.07 -0.26
N ASP A 44 5.03 27.82 -1.39
CA ASP A 44 3.80 28.51 -1.79
C ASP A 44 2.52 27.74 -1.39
N VAL A 45 2.68 26.56 -0.76
CA VAL A 45 1.61 25.67 -0.32
C VAL A 45 1.44 25.76 1.20
N LEU A 46 0.24 26.13 1.66
CA LEU A 46 -0.05 26.30 3.10
C LEU A 46 -0.26 24.95 3.81
N ILE A 47 -1.03 24.06 3.18
CA ILE A 47 -1.30 22.70 3.65
C ILE A 47 -1.13 21.78 2.44
N ASP A 48 -0.14 20.90 2.50
CA ASP A 48 0.15 19.99 1.40
C ASP A 48 -0.60 18.66 1.60
N LEU A 49 -1.58 18.42 0.72
CA LEU A 49 -2.36 17.19 0.66
C LEU A 49 -2.11 16.42 -0.65
N LEU A 50 -0.99 16.70 -1.33
CA LEU A 50 -0.65 16.06 -2.60
C LEU A 50 -0.46 14.55 -2.44
N THR A 51 0.13 14.12 -1.32
CA THR A 51 0.37 12.72 -1.02
C THR A 51 0.62 12.47 0.47
N ASP A 52 0.29 11.27 0.92
CA ASP A 52 0.70 10.67 2.20
C ASP A 52 2.08 9.99 2.13
N SER A 53 2.69 9.89 0.94
CA SER A 53 3.89 9.09 0.70
C SER A 53 5.18 9.81 1.11
N GLY A 54 5.59 9.63 2.37
CA GLY A 54 6.86 10.14 2.92
C GLY A 54 6.76 11.54 3.50
N THR A 55 5.53 12.00 3.73
CA THR A 55 5.17 13.28 4.37
C THR A 55 4.71 13.08 5.82
N GLY A 56 4.77 11.84 6.33
CA GLY A 56 4.42 11.49 7.70
C GLY A 56 5.41 12.06 8.73
N ALA A 57 4.88 12.51 9.88
CA ALA A 57 5.70 12.98 10.98
C ALA A 57 6.21 11.80 11.83
N MET A 58 7.53 11.66 11.92
CA MET A 58 8.15 10.62 12.75
C MET A 58 8.14 10.95 14.24
N SER A 59 8.05 9.90 15.05
CA SER A 59 8.19 9.97 16.50
C SER A 59 9.63 10.29 16.95
N SER A 60 9.79 10.72 18.21
CA SER A 60 11.12 10.91 18.80
C SER A 60 11.93 9.61 18.87
N ALA A 61 11.27 8.44 18.93
CA ALA A 61 11.94 7.15 18.93
C ALA A 61 12.55 6.82 17.56
N GLN A 62 11.86 7.15 16.47
CA GLN A 62 12.39 7.02 15.11
C GLN A 62 13.58 7.97 14.88
N TRP A 63 13.48 9.23 15.33
CA TRP A 63 14.62 10.16 15.31
C TRP A 63 15.83 9.65 16.10
N ALA A 64 15.62 9.05 17.27
CA ALA A 64 16.69 8.39 18.01
C ALA A 64 17.28 7.20 17.24
N GLY A 65 16.43 6.42 16.56
CA GLY A 65 16.84 5.31 15.68
C GLY A 65 17.79 5.76 14.58
N MET A 66 17.50 6.88 13.91
CA MET A 66 18.41 7.46 12.91
C MET A 66 19.78 7.83 13.47
N MET A 67 19.82 8.44 14.66
CA MET A 67 21.08 8.84 15.28
C MET A 67 21.93 7.63 15.72
N LEU A 68 21.33 6.44 15.79
CA LEU A 68 21.96 5.16 16.09
C LEU A 68 22.20 4.30 14.84
N GLY A 69 22.09 4.89 13.64
CA GLY A 69 22.29 4.23 12.37
C GLY A 69 23.61 3.47 12.29
N ASP A 70 23.56 2.25 11.75
CA ASP A 70 24.73 1.44 11.46
C ASP A 70 24.95 1.46 9.95
N GLU A 71 25.91 2.28 9.51
CA GLU A 71 26.21 2.52 8.09
C GLU A 71 27.17 1.48 7.49
N SER A 72 27.29 0.32 8.13
CA SER A 72 28.11 -0.78 7.63
C SER A 72 27.55 -1.32 6.32
N TYR A 73 28.42 -1.52 5.33
CA TYR A 73 28.02 -1.99 4.00
C TYR A 73 27.37 -3.38 3.99
N ALA A 74 27.76 -4.25 4.92
CA ALA A 74 27.18 -5.59 5.09
C ALA A 74 27.04 -5.93 6.58
N GLY A 75 25.96 -6.63 6.93
CA GLY A 75 25.72 -7.07 8.31
C GLY A 75 25.37 -5.93 9.29
N ALA A 76 24.83 -4.82 8.79
CA ALA A 76 24.42 -3.69 9.63
C ALA A 76 23.37 -4.11 10.67
N ARG A 77 23.53 -3.66 11.92
CA ARG A 77 22.57 -3.94 13.02
C ARG A 77 21.17 -3.38 12.72
N SER A 78 21.09 -2.28 11.97
CA SER A 78 19.84 -1.68 11.51
C SER A 78 19.04 -2.62 10.61
N PHE A 79 19.71 -3.36 9.73
CA PHE A 79 19.07 -4.35 8.85
C PHE A 79 18.41 -5.46 9.66
N TYR A 80 19.09 -6.07 10.62
CA TYR A 80 18.53 -7.17 11.41
C TYR A 80 17.35 -6.73 12.29
N LYS A 81 17.36 -5.48 12.78
CA LYS A 81 16.18 -4.90 13.47
C LYS A 81 15.00 -4.73 12.51
N PHE A 82 15.25 -4.23 11.31
CA PHE A 82 14.24 -4.07 10.28
C PHE A 82 13.66 -5.43 9.84
N GLU A 83 14.53 -6.41 9.55
CA GLU A 83 14.15 -7.77 9.18
C GLU A 83 13.28 -8.42 10.25
N ALA A 84 13.68 -8.33 11.53
CA ALA A 84 12.91 -8.88 12.64
C ALA A 84 11.52 -8.26 12.75
N ALA A 85 11.40 -6.93 12.61
CA ALA A 85 10.11 -6.24 12.64
C ALA A 85 9.20 -6.63 11.47
N VAL A 86 9.76 -6.74 10.25
CA VAL A 86 9.01 -7.21 9.08
C VAL A 86 8.55 -8.66 9.28
N GLN A 87 9.42 -9.53 9.77
CA GLN A 87 9.10 -10.94 10.03
C GLN A 87 8.05 -11.10 11.14
N GLU A 88 8.09 -10.27 12.18
CA GLU A 88 7.08 -10.27 13.25
C GLU A 88 5.69 -9.93 12.71
N ILE A 89 5.58 -8.94 11.82
CA ILE A 89 4.31 -8.50 11.25
C ILE A 89 3.80 -9.46 10.18
N THR A 90 4.69 -9.90 9.29
CA THR A 90 4.31 -10.58 8.05
C THR A 90 4.46 -12.09 8.11
N GLY A 91 5.31 -12.62 8.99
CA GLY A 91 5.69 -14.03 8.98
C GLY A 91 6.50 -14.47 7.75
N LEU A 92 6.80 -13.55 6.81
CA LEU A 92 7.51 -13.88 5.58
C LEU A 92 8.99 -14.14 5.84
N LYS A 93 9.49 -15.28 5.37
CA LYS A 93 10.84 -15.75 5.68
C LYS A 93 11.95 -14.83 5.17
N HIS A 94 11.81 -14.29 3.97
CA HIS A 94 12.87 -13.56 3.27
C HIS A 94 12.51 -12.09 3.12
N VAL A 95 13.40 -11.20 3.55
CA VAL A 95 13.22 -9.74 3.49
C VAL A 95 14.30 -9.14 2.61
N ILE A 96 13.89 -8.42 1.57
CA ILE A 96 14.78 -7.69 0.66
C ILE A 96 14.48 -6.19 0.79
N PRO A 97 15.33 -5.39 1.48
CA PRO A 97 15.12 -3.96 1.60
C PRO A 97 15.31 -3.29 0.23
N THR A 98 14.45 -2.33 -0.07
CA THR A 98 14.58 -1.48 -1.25
C THR A 98 14.37 -0.02 -0.85
N HIS A 99 14.86 0.92 -1.64
CA HIS A 99 14.76 2.34 -1.30
C HIS A 99 13.31 2.84 -1.21
N GLN A 100 12.36 2.21 -1.92
CA GLN A 100 10.91 2.42 -1.81
C GLN A 100 10.14 1.37 -2.64
N GLY A 101 8.80 1.35 -2.52
CA GLY A 101 7.94 0.32 -3.12
C GLY A 101 8.16 0.08 -4.62
N ARG A 102 8.34 1.12 -5.45
CA ARG A 102 8.54 0.94 -6.90
C ARG A 102 9.78 0.13 -7.27
N ALA A 103 10.80 0.09 -6.41
CA ALA A 103 11.97 -0.75 -6.61
C ALA A 103 11.70 -2.21 -6.23
N ALA A 104 10.91 -2.45 -5.18
CA ALA A 104 10.43 -3.81 -4.86
C ALA A 104 9.60 -4.38 -6.01
N GLU A 105 8.67 -3.58 -6.56
CA GLU A 105 7.90 -3.92 -7.77
C GLU A 105 8.82 -4.26 -8.95
N ARG A 106 9.84 -3.43 -9.19
CA ARG A 106 10.80 -3.64 -10.27
C ARG A 106 11.54 -4.97 -10.15
N ILE A 107 11.97 -5.33 -8.94
CA ILE A 107 12.66 -6.60 -8.66
C ILE A 107 11.70 -7.78 -8.85
N LEU A 108 10.50 -7.72 -8.25
CA LEU A 108 9.50 -8.77 -8.34
C LEU A 108 9.12 -9.04 -9.79
N PHE A 109 8.64 -8.01 -10.50
CA PHE A 109 8.15 -8.18 -11.88
C PHE A 109 9.27 -8.43 -12.88
N GLY A 110 10.47 -7.90 -12.64
CA GLY A 110 11.67 -8.21 -13.43
C GLY A 110 12.05 -9.68 -13.35
N SER A 111 11.82 -10.33 -12.21
CA SER A 111 12.16 -11.72 -11.96
C SER A 111 11.04 -12.69 -12.35
N ALA A 112 9.78 -12.30 -12.15
CA ALA A 112 8.62 -13.18 -12.34
C ALA A 112 7.98 -13.11 -13.74
N LEU A 113 7.98 -11.93 -14.38
CA LEU A 113 7.18 -11.72 -15.60
C LEU A 113 7.96 -11.93 -16.90
N LYS A 114 7.25 -12.50 -17.87
CA LYS A 114 7.59 -12.57 -19.30
C LYS A 114 6.54 -11.80 -20.12
N ALA A 115 6.91 -11.43 -21.34
CA ALA A 115 5.99 -10.80 -22.28
C ALA A 115 4.73 -11.67 -22.49
N GLY A 116 3.55 -11.04 -22.48
CA GLY A 116 2.26 -11.72 -22.63
C GLY A 116 1.67 -12.30 -21.34
N ASN A 117 2.41 -12.32 -20.23
CA ASN A 117 1.84 -12.73 -18.93
C ASN A 117 0.73 -11.80 -18.48
N ILE A 118 -0.17 -12.32 -17.64
CA ILE A 118 -1.28 -11.58 -17.05
C ILE A 118 -1.09 -11.55 -15.53
N VAL A 119 -1.25 -10.39 -14.91
CA VAL A 119 -1.22 -10.21 -13.45
C VAL A 119 -2.59 -9.70 -13.01
N PRO A 120 -3.47 -10.57 -12.47
CA PRO A 120 -4.76 -10.15 -11.91
C PRO A 120 -4.57 -9.42 -10.58
N ASN A 121 -5.36 -8.37 -10.35
CA ASN A 121 -5.40 -7.62 -9.10
C ASN A 121 -6.78 -7.00 -8.87
N ASN A 122 -7.12 -6.59 -7.65
CA ASN A 122 -8.29 -5.74 -7.40
C ASN A 122 -8.15 -4.43 -8.20
N THR A 123 -7.05 -3.71 -8.03
CA THR A 123 -6.61 -2.61 -8.91
C THR A 123 -5.12 -2.36 -8.71
N HIS A 124 -4.37 -2.27 -9.81
CA HIS A 124 -2.96 -1.89 -9.76
C HIS A 124 -2.80 -0.40 -9.47
N PHE A 125 -1.81 -0.05 -8.63
CA PHE A 125 -1.34 1.32 -8.52
C PHE A 125 -0.48 1.71 -9.74
N ASP A 126 -0.32 3.01 -9.97
CA ASP A 126 0.35 3.58 -11.15
C ASP A 126 1.73 2.96 -11.40
N THR A 127 2.59 2.87 -10.38
CA THR A 127 3.94 2.31 -10.52
C THR A 127 3.93 0.79 -10.66
N THR A 128 2.97 0.12 -10.03
CA THR A 128 2.79 -1.32 -10.14
C THR A 128 2.44 -1.69 -11.58
N ARG A 129 1.41 -1.04 -12.14
CA ARG A 129 1.01 -1.20 -13.55
C ARG A 129 2.15 -0.86 -14.50
N ALA A 130 2.83 0.26 -14.28
CA ALA A 130 3.96 0.67 -15.11
C ALA A 130 5.09 -0.39 -15.12
N ASN A 131 5.42 -0.98 -13.96
CA ASN A 131 6.45 -2.03 -13.92
C ASN A 131 6.00 -3.34 -14.59
N ILE A 132 4.71 -3.69 -14.54
CA ILE A 132 4.15 -4.85 -15.25
C ILE A 132 4.19 -4.63 -16.76
N GLU A 133 3.63 -3.51 -17.23
CA GLU A 133 3.52 -3.21 -18.66
C GLU A 133 4.87 -2.94 -19.31
N TYR A 134 5.85 -2.42 -18.55
CA TYR A 134 7.24 -2.34 -19.00
C TYR A 134 7.83 -3.73 -19.35
N ARG A 135 7.33 -4.81 -18.75
CA ARG A 135 7.71 -6.20 -19.07
C ARG A 135 6.91 -6.77 -20.24
N GLN A 136 6.09 -5.94 -20.91
CA GLN A 136 5.15 -6.35 -21.96
C GLN A 136 4.12 -7.38 -21.45
N ALA A 137 3.84 -7.35 -20.15
CA ALA A 137 2.77 -8.11 -19.50
C ALA A 137 1.52 -7.22 -19.32
N VAL A 138 0.40 -7.84 -18.95
CA VAL A 138 -0.90 -7.17 -18.78
C VAL A 138 -1.24 -7.11 -17.29
N GLY A 139 -1.36 -5.90 -16.74
CA GLY A 139 -1.99 -5.69 -15.44
C GLY A 139 -3.52 -5.72 -15.60
N LEU A 140 -4.17 -6.76 -15.08
CA LEU A 140 -5.62 -6.95 -15.21
C LEU A 140 -6.33 -6.56 -13.91
N ASP A 141 -7.13 -5.50 -13.95
CA ASP A 141 -7.91 -5.02 -12.80
C ASP A 141 -9.30 -5.68 -12.77
N ILE A 142 -9.59 -6.42 -11.71
CA ILE A 142 -10.85 -7.13 -11.46
C ILE A 142 -11.42 -6.80 -10.07
N PRO A 143 -11.73 -5.51 -9.78
CA PRO A 143 -12.40 -5.14 -8.53
C PRO A 143 -13.85 -5.63 -8.56
N ILE A 144 -14.45 -5.83 -7.37
CA ILE A 144 -15.90 -6.04 -7.26
C ILE A 144 -16.71 -4.88 -7.88
N ALA A 145 -17.94 -5.15 -8.29
CA ALA A 145 -18.79 -4.18 -8.97
C ALA A 145 -19.06 -2.91 -8.12
N GLU A 146 -19.18 -3.06 -6.80
CA GLU A 146 -19.37 -1.98 -5.83
C GLU A 146 -18.15 -1.06 -5.75
N GLY A 147 -16.95 -1.57 -6.04
CA GLY A 147 -15.71 -0.80 -6.11
C GLY A 147 -15.73 0.24 -7.23
N ARG A 148 -16.59 0.06 -8.24
CA ARG A 148 -16.77 1.00 -9.37
C ARG A 148 -17.85 2.06 -9.13
N GLN A 149 -18.49 2.06 -7.96
CA GLN A 149 -19.62 2.93 -7.64
C GLN A 149 -19.25 3.88 -6.50
N PRO A 150 -18.77 5.12 -6.76
CA PRO A 150 -18.28 6.02 -5.72
C PRO A 150 -19.30 6.30 -4.60
N ASP A 151 -20.56 6.53 -4.97
CA ASP A 151 -21.62 6.95 -4.03
C ASP A 151 -22.22 5.79 -3.20
N LEU A 152 -21.96 4.53 -3.59
CA LEU A 152 -22.49 3.37 -2.87
C LEU A 152 -21.80 3.22 -1.50
N ILE A 153 -22.54 2.96 -0.43
CA ILE A 153 -21.91 2.62 0.85
C ILE A 153 -21.71 1.11 0.90
N HIS A 154 -20.46 0.66 0.96
CA HIS A 154 -20.11 -0.75 1.04
C HIS A 154 -18.89 -0.93 1.96
N PRO A 155 -18.88 -1.92 2.88
CA PRO A 155 -17.85 -2.02 3.91
C PRO A 155 -16.45 -2.31 3.36
N PHE A 156 -16.37 -3.02 2.22
CA PHE A 156 -15.12 -3.49 1.61
C PHE A 156 -15.10 -3.33 0.09
N LYS A 157 -15.15 -2.08 -0.40
CA LYS A 157 -15.05 -1.79 -1.85
C LYS A 157 -13.72 -2.16 -2.48
N GLY A 158 -12.69 -2.42 -1.67
CA GLY A 158 -11.38 -2.84 -2.15
C GLY A 158 -11.33 -4.30 -2.59
N ASN A 159 -12.36 -5.11 -2.31
CA ASN A 159 -12.34 -6.54 -2.64
C ASN A 159 -12.07 -6.81 -4.13
N ILE A 160 -11.34 -7.90 -4.38
CA ILE A 160 -11.22 -8.50 -5.71
C ILE A 160 -12.50 -9.29 -6.04
N ASP A 161 -12.91 -9.30 -7.29
CA ASP A 161 -13.99 -10.15 -7.78
C ASP A 161 -13.48 -11.60 -7.88
N LEU A 162 -13.91 -12.45 -6.95
CA LEU A 162 -13.49 -13.84 -6.85
C LEU A 162 -13.97 -14.69 -8.04
N VAL A 163 -15.13 -14.36 -8.63
CA VAL A 163 -15.65 -15.08 -9.81
C VAL A 163 -14.82 -14.73 -11.03
N ALA A 164 -14.47 -13.44 -11.19
CA ALA A 164 -13.57 -13.00 -12.24
C ALA A 164 -12.15 -13.58 -12.06
N LEU A 165 -11.67 -13.68 -10.83
CA LEU A 165 -10.38 -14.29 -10.51
C LEU A 165 -10.32 -15.76 -10.93
N GLU A 166 -11.29 -16.57 -10.51
CA GLU A 166 -11.41 -17.99 -10.87
C GLU A 166 -11.40 -18.15 -12.39
N LYS A 167 -12.28 -17.41 -13.08
CA LYS A 167 -12.41 -17.46 -14.54
C LYS A 167 -11.10 -17.14 -15.25
N VAL A 168 -10.39 -16.09 -14.81
CA VAL A 168 -9.12 -15.68 -15.43
C VAL A 168 -8.06 -16.76 -15.25
N LEU A 169 -8.00 -17.41 -14.10
CA LEU A 169 -7.08 -18.52 -13.83
C LEU A 169 -7.39 -19.75 -14.68
N GLU A 170 -8.68 -20.10 -14.82
CA GLU A 170 -9.14 -21.22 -15.67
C GLU A 170 -8.86 -21.00 -17.16
N GLU A 171 -9.07 -19.78 -17.66
CA GLU A 171 -8.93 -19.44 -19.07
C GLU A 171 -7.46 -19.24 -19.51
N ASN A 172 -6.53 -19.04 -18.56
CA ASN A 172 -5.13 -18.69 -18.85
C ASN A 172 -4.11 -19.57 -18.10
N PRO A 173 -4.22 -20.92 -18.17
CA PRO A 173 -3.34 -21.80 -17.41
C PRO A 173 -1.87 -21.61 -17.82
N GLY A 174 -1.00 -21.43 -16.83
CA GLY A 174 0.44 -21.22 -17.02
C GLY A 174 0.85 -19.83 -17.54
N ASN A 175 -0.10 -18.93 -17.80
CA ASN A 175 0.19 -17.56 -18.25
C ASN A 175 0.07 -16.50 -17.13
N ILE A 176 -0.32 -16.91 -15.93
CA ILE A 176 -0.45 -16.04 -14.76
C ILE A 176 0.66 -16.39 -13.77
N PRO A 177 1.76 -15.62 -13.72
CA PRO A 177 2.89 -15.91 -12.83
C PRO A 177 2.61 -15.56 -11.36
N LEU A 178 1.66 -14.66 -11.10
CA LEU A 178 1.20 -14.30 -9.75
C LEU A 178 -0.15 -13.57 -9.80
N VAL A 179 -0.90 -13.63 -8.69
CA VAL A 179 -2.10 -12.83 -8.43
C VAL A 179 -1.77 -11.82 -7.32
N MET A 180 -2.33 -10.61 -7.39
CA MET A 180 -2.16 -9.58 -6.38
C MET A 180 -3.49 -9.16 -5.73
N ILE A 181 -3.41 -8.64 -4.50
CA ILE A 181 -4.42 -7.74 -3.94
C ILE A 181 -3.71 -6.52 -3.36
N THR A 182 -4.18 -5.32 -3.69
CA THR A 182 -3.72 -4.06 -3.08
C THR A 182 -4.51 -3.77 -1.81
N VAL A 183 -3.83 -3.64 -0.66
CA VAL A 183 -4.43 -3.34 0.66
C VAL A 183 -3.87 -2.05 1.28
N THR A 184 -4.68 -1.02 1.56
CA THR A 184 -6.01 -0.71 0.99
C THR A 184 -5.92 -0.45 -0.52
N ASN A 185 -7.03 -0.61 -1.27
CA ASN A 185 -7.05 -0.33 -2.70
C ASN A 185 -6.92 1.18 -2.96
N ASN A 186 -5.70 1.64 -3.22
CA ASN A 186 -5.36 3.05 -3.46
C ASN A 186 -6.22 3.65 -4.58
N SER A 187 -6.22 3.00 -5.74
CA SER A 187 -6.90 3.48 -6.95
C SER A 187 -8.43 3.49 -6.80
N GLY A 188 -8.97 2.67 -5.90
CA GLY A 188 -10.37 2.69 -5.47
C GLY A 188 -10.70 3.76 -4.41
N GLY A 189 -9.76 4.65 -4.06
CA GLY A 189 -9.94 5.66 -3.03
C GLY A 189 -9.64 5.18 -1.61
N GLY A 190 -8.62 4.31 -1.46
CA GLY A 190 -8.20 3.79 -0.15
C GLY A 190 -9.19 2.83 0.48
N GLN A 191 -9.92 2.07 -0.34
CA GLN A 191 -11.00 1.20 0.15
C GLN A 191 -10.44 -0.12 0.68
N PRO A 192 -10.94 -0.62 1.82
CA PRO A 192 -10.40 -1.83 2.42
C PRO A 192 -10.86 -3.10 1.71
N VAL A 193 -10.06 -4.13 1.88
CA VAL A 193 -10.30 -5.52 1.50
C VAL A 193 -10.62 -6.31 2.77
N SER A 194 -11.68 -7.13 2.75
CA SER A 194 -12.02 -7.99 3.89
C SER A 194 -11.05 -9.17 4.02
N MET A 195 -10.88 -9.65 5.25
CA MET A 195 -10.10 -10.86 5.51
C MET A 195 -10.67 -12.06 4.76
N GLN A 196 -12.00 -12.20 4.72
CA GLN A 196 -12.64 -13.25 3.93
C GLN A 196 -12.23 -13.21 2.46
N ASN A 197 -12.18 -12.02 1.83
CA ASN A 197 -11.82 -11.89 0.42
C ASN A 197 -10.36 -12.25 0.17
N ILE A 198 -9.45 -11.87 1.07
CA ILE A 198 -8.02 -12.25 1.02
C ILE A 198 -7.86 -13.77 1.14
N ARG A 199 -8.57 -14.40 2.10
CA ARG A 199 -8.55 -15.85 2.32
C ARG A 199 -9.03 -16.63 1.10
N GLU A 200 -10.16 -16.23 0.51
CA GLU A 200 -10.70 -16.92 -0.66
C GLU A 200 -9.85 -16.70 -1.92
N ALA A 201 -9.32 -15.49 -2.15
CA ALA A 201 -8.43 -15.23 -3.28
C ALA A 201 -7.13 -16.04 -3.19
N SER A 202 -6.56 -16.17 -1.99
CA SER A 202 -5.42 -17.04 -1.71
C SER A 202 -5.72 -18.49 -2.06
N LYS A 203 -6.84 -19.02 -1.54
CA LYS A 203 -7.29 -20.40 -1.82
C LYS A 203 -7.49 -20.66 -3.31
N ILE A 204 -8.15 -19.75 -4.02
CA ILE A 204 -8.37 -19.84 -5.48
C ILE A 204 -7.03 -19.85 -6.24
N SER A 205 -6.12 -18.95 -5.88
CA SER A 205 -4.80 -18.84 -6.53
C SER A 205 -3.98 -20.12 -6.32
N HIS A 206 -3.93 -20.62 -5.08
CA HIS A 206 -3.20 -21.84 -4.72
C HIS A 206 -3.79 -23.10 -5.35
N ALA A 207 -5.11 -23.19 -5.51
CA ALA A 207 -5.76 -24.30 -6.22
C ALA A 207 -5.30 -24.40 -7.69
N HIS A 208 -4.90 -23.28 -8.29
CA HIS A 208 -4.34 -23.19 -9.64
C HIS A 208 -2.80 -23.23 -9.68
N GLY A 209 -2.14 -23.40 -8.53
CA GLY A 209 -0.67 -23.40 -8.44
C GLY A 209 -0.04 -22.03 -8.72
N VAL A 210 -0.79 -20.93 -8.54
CA VAL A 210 -0.33 -19.56 -8.77
C VAL A 210 -0.07 -18.88 -7.42
N PRO A 211 1.10 -18.24 -7.22
CA PRO A 211 1.41 -17.58 -5.97
C PRO A 211 0.59 -16.28 -5.80
N PHE A 212 0.25 -15.98 -4.56
CA PHE A 212 -0.60 -14.87 -4.18
C PHE A 212 0.19 -13.81 -3.40
N PHE A 213 0.13 -12.57 -3.85
CA PHE A 213 0.91 -11.44 -3.31
C PHE A 213 0.02 -10.30 -2.82
N LEU A 214 0.51 -9.53 -1.84
CA LEU A 214 -0.08 -8.23 -1.51
C LEU A 214 0.78 -7.07 -2.00
N ASP A 215 0.13 -6.02 -2.52
CA ASP A 215 0.68 -4.67 -2.33
C ASP A 215 0.22 -4.19 -0.95
N ALA A 216 1.19 -4.13 -0.03
CA ALA A 216 0.99 -3.91 1.40
C ALA A 216 1.35 -2.48 1.82
N CYS A 217 1.32 -1.49 0.91
CA CYS A 217 1.63 -0.10 1.27
C CYS A 217 0.79 0.44 2.44
N ARG A 218 -0.49 0.04 2.53
CA ARG A 218 -1.45 0.53 3.54
C ARG A 218 -2.11 -0.62 4.32
N PHE A 219 -1.33 -1.63 4.67
CA PHE A 219 -1.85 -2.83 5.32
C PHE A 219 -2.39 -2.57 6.73
N ALA A 220 -1.83 -1.62 7.48
CA ALA A 220 -2.24 -1.32 8.85
C ALA A 220 -3.57 -0.56 8.85
N GLU A 221 -3.78 0.35 7.91
CA GLU A 221 -5.10 0.94 7.64
C GLU A 221 -6.13 -0.13 7.27
N ASN A 222 -5.77 -1.09 6.42
CA ASN A 222 -6.66 -2.19 6.05
C ASN A 222 -7.02 -3.06 7.27
N ALA A 223 -6.04 -3.39 8.11
CA ALA A 223 -6.25 -4.13 9.35
C ALA A 223 -7.18 -3.38 10.33
N TRP A 224 -7.06 -2.05 10.40
CA TRP A 224 -7.98 -1.22 11.18
C TRP A 224 -9.41 -1.28 10.63
N PHE A 225 -9.60 -1.25 9.31
CA PHE A 225 -10.93 -1.40 8.72
C PHE A 225 -11.53 -2.79 8.96
N ILE A 226 -10.75 -3.86 8.87
CA ILE A 226 -11.19 -5.22 9.21
C ILE A 226 -11.66 -5.26 10.66
N LYS A 227 -10.86 -4.76 11.61
CA LYS A 227 -11.24 -4.65 13.04
C LYS A 227 -12.59 -3.96 13.25
N MET A 228 -12.82 -2.88 12.52
CA MET A 228 -13.99 -2.02 12.69
C MET A 228 -15.24 -2.52 11.98
N ARG A 229 -15.10 -3.31 10.91
CA ARG A 229 -16.19 -3.59 9.96
C ARG A 229 -16.47 -5.08 9.76
N GLU A 230 -15.52 -5.96 10.04
CA GLU A 230 -15.65 -7.40 9.81
C GLU A 230 -16.04 -8.13 11.11
N GLU A 231 -17.10 -8.92 11.05
CA GLU A 231 -17.57 -9.71 12.18
C GLU A 231 -16.48 -10.69 12.63
N GLY A 232 -16.29 -10.82 13.95
CA GLY A 232 -15.27 -11.68 14.55
C GLY A 232 -13.89 -11.03 14.77
N TYR A 233 -13.67 -9.80 14.31
CA TYR A 233 -12.39 -9.10 14.46
C TYR A 233 -12.39 -7.96 15.50
N ALA A 234 -13.54 -7.67 16.11
CA ALA A 234 -13.70 -6.55 17.04
C ALA A 234 -12.74 -6.61 18.25
N ASP A 235 -12.44 -7.81 18.76
CA ASP A 235 -11.56 -8.01 19.93
C ASP A 235 -10.09 -8.26 19.55
N LYS A 236 -9.78 -8.49 18.27
CA LYS A 236 -8.40 -8.68 17.79
C LYS A 236 -7.65 -7.35 17.72
N THR A 237 -6.37 -7.36 18.03
CA THR A 237 -5.48 -6.22 17.81
C THR A 237 -5.19 -6.04 16.31
N PRO A 238 -4.87 -4.82 15.83
CA PRO A 238 -4.46 -4.61 14.44
C PRO A 238 -3.26 -5.48 14.02
N LEU A 239 -2.35 -5.79 14.95
CA LEU A 239 -1.21 -6.67 14.68
C LEU A 239 -1.65 -8.11 14.41
N GLU A 240 -2.53 -8.68 15.24
CA GLU A 240 -3.07 -10.03 15.01
C GLU A 240 -3.82 -10.14 13.67
N ILE A 241 -4.52 -9.07 13.28
CA ILE A 241 -5.21 -8.98 11.99
C ILE A 241 -4.21 -8.90 10.84
N ALA A 242 -3.17 -8.09 10.95
CA ALA A 242 -2.13 -8.01 9.94
C ALA A 242 -1.42 -9.36 9.77
N GLN A 243 -1.05 -10.02 10.87
CA GLN A 243 -0.42 -11.35 10.85
C GLN A 243 -1.32 -12.40 10.19
N GLU A 244 -2.62 -12.40 10.48
CA GLU A 244 -3.58 -13.27 9.79
C GLU A 244 -3.66 -12.96 8.29
N MET A 245 -3.70 -11.67 7.92
CA MET A 245 -3.74 -11.24 6.52
C MET A 245 -2.50 -11.71 5.74
N PHE A 246 -1.30 -11.58 6.32
CA PHE A 246 -0.07 -12.06 5.69
C PHE A 246 0.09 -13.58 5.74
N SER A 247 -0.62 -14.30 6.61
CA SER A 247 -0.59 -15.76 6.63
C SER A 247 -1.17 -16.42 5.37
N TYR A 248 -1.90 -15.64 4.55
CA TYR A 248 -2.51 -16.12 3.31
C TYR A 248 -1.66 -15.87 2.06
N VAL A 249 -0.49 -15.23 2.16
CA VAL A 249 0.27 -14.77 0.98
C VAL A 249 1.65 -15.43 0.87
N ASP A 250 2.14 -15.54 -0.35
CA ASP A 250 3.47 -16.04 -0.67
C ASP A 250 4.54 -14.94 -0.67
N GLY A 251 4.10 -13.68 -0.69
CA GLY A 251 4.97 -12.51 -0.57
C GLY A 251 4.20 -11.20 -0.63
N CYS A 252 4.93 -10.09 -0.50
CA CYS A 252 4.35 -8.75 -0.67
C CYS A 252 5.37 -7.75 -1.20
N THR A 253 4.88 -6.69 -1.84
CA THR A 253 5.62 -5.45 -2.04
C THR A 253 5.11 -4.41 -1.04
N MET A 254 6.00 -3.56 -0.53
CA MET A 254 5.61 -2.50 0.41
C MET A 254 6.43 -1.23 0.16
N SER A 255 5.75 -0.10 0.10
CA SER A 255 6.39 1.20 0.29
C SER A 255 6.27 1.61 1.76
N ALA A 256 7.37 1.51 2.51
CA ALA A 256 7.42 1.99 3.90
C ALA A 256 7.05 3.48 4.04
N LYS A 257 7.16 4.29 2.98
CA LYS A 257 6.74 5.71 2.99
C LYS A 257 5.25 5.97 3.34
N LYS A 258 4.41 4.93 3.47
CA LYS A 258 2.97 5.02 3.82
C LYS A 258 2.79 4.54 5.26
N ASP A 259 2.26 3.34 5.52
CA ASP A 259 2.02 2.84 6.88
C ASP A 259 3.30 2.56 7.69
N GLY A 260 4.49 2.65 7.07
CA GLY A 260 5.80 2.62 7.73
C GLY A 260 6.44 4.01 7.87
N MET A 261 5.63 5.08 7.98
CA MET A 261 5.95 6.51 7.81
C MET A 261 7.41 6.88 8.11
N ALA A 262 8.17 7.01 7.03
CA ALA A 262 9.58 6.71 6.96
C ALA A 262 10.51 7.94 6.92
N ASN A 263 11.67 7.80 7.54
CA ASN A 263 12.95 7.70 6.83
C ASN A 263 13.75 6.52 7.38
#